data_AF-A0A7Z9KYI0-F1
#
_entry.id   AF-A0A7Z9KYI0-F1
#
_cell.length_a   1.000
_cell.length_b   1.000
_cell.length_c   1.000
_cell.angle_alpha   90.00
_cell.angle_beta   90.00
_cell.angle_gamma   90.00
#
_symmetry.space_group_name_H-M   'P 1'
#
loop_
_entity.id
_entity.type
_entity.pdbx_description
1 polymer ?
#
loop_
_entity_poly.entity_id
_entity_poly.type
_entity_poly.pdbx_seq_one_letter_code
_entity_poly.pdbx_strand_id
1 'polypeptide(L)'
;MKKQPNRATQAERMEWLIAEVKKCKADFDYFCVKYLKIVDKKNKLVALTPKPTQARLIHLLRTETTIYNLKARKMGSSTIIAAYFFWKTHFTPNLKTLVAAHTAEAAQEIFTIYSTFYEYLPIFFKIGQFELEKDNVKAMRYNHGGGVRVTTASSPSARGGTPHQLHLSEFAHYTNMDVTIGAIMASLPDGATIVKETTANGLNDAFGAWTVE
;
A
#
# COMPACT_ATOMS: atom_id res chain seq x y z
N MET A 1 48.82 -15.81 -2.05
CA MET A 1 47.55 -16.40 -2.52
C MET A 1 46.39 -15.59 -1.95
N LYS A 2 45.63 -14.86 -2.78
CA LYS A 2 44.44 -14.12 -2.34
C LYS A 2 43.34 -15.16 -2.04
N LYS A 3 42.92 -15.28 -0.77
CA LYS A 3 41.80 -16.15 -0.38
C LYS A 3 40.56 -15.70 -1.16
N GLN A 4 40.00 -16.57 -1.99
CA GLN A 4 38.68 -16.34 -2.60
C GLN A 4 37.64 -16.17 -1.48
N PRO A 5 36.70 -15.22 -1.59
CA PRO A 5 35.66 -15.06 -0.59
C PRO A 5 34.78 -16.31 -0.56
N ASN A 6 34.56 -16.81 0.64
CA ASN A 6 33.80 -18.01 0.97
C ASN A 6 32.42 -17.96 0.29
N ARG A 7 32.16 -18.80 -0.71
CA ARG A 7 30.83 -18.90 -1.34
C ARG A 7 29.94 -19.76 -0.44
N ALA A 8 28.92 -19.14 0.17
CA ALA A 8 27.89 -19.87 0.91
C ALA A 8 27.31 -21.01 0.05
N THR A 9 27.18 -22.18 0.66
CA THR A 9 26.57 -23.40 0.14
C THR A 9 25.10 -23.18 -0.21
N GLN A 10 24.49 -24.09 -0.98
CA GLN A 10 23.06 -23.98 -1.31
C GLN A 10 22.16 -24.05 -0.07
N ALA A 11 22.53 -24.89 0.91
CA ALA A 11 21.80 -25.01 2.17
C ALA A 11 21.84 -23.71 2.97
N GLU A 12 23.02 -23.11 3.16
CA GLU A 12 23.18 -21.83 3.88
C GLU A 12 22.39 -20.69 3.21
N ARG A 13 22.36 -20.66 1.86
CA ARG A 13 21.55 -19.68 1.13
C ARG A 13 20.06 -19.88 1.34
N MET A 14 19.60 -21.13 1.39
CA MET A 14 18.20 -21.45 1.62
C MET A 14 17.77 -21.10 3.05
N GLU A 15 18.60 -21.43 4.04
CA GLU A 15 18.39 -21.06 5.44
C GLU A 15 18.31 -19.55 5.60
N TRP A 16 19.25 -18.82 5.00
CA TRP A 16 19.22 -17.37 4.98
C TRP A 16 17.95 -16.84 4.33
N LEU A 17 17.53 -17.38 3.18
CA LEU A 17 16.35 -16.92 2.46
C LEU A 17 15.08 -17.11 3.31
N ILE A 18 14.93 -18.27 3.96
CA ILE A 18 13.80 -18.54 4.85
C ILE A 18 13.79 -17.55 6.03
N ALA A 19 14.95 -17.30 6.64
CA ALA A 19 15.07 -16.34 7.74
C ALA A 19 14.74 -14.90 7.28
N GLU A 20 15.22 -14.51 6.10
CA GLU A 20 15.02 -13.18 5.53
C GLU A 20 13.54 -12.93 5.20
N VAL A 21 12.86 -13.90 4.57
CA VAL A 21 11.43 -13.81 4.27
C VAL A 21 10.61 -13.73 5.56
N LYS A 22 10.94 -14.54 6.58
CA LYS A 22 10.28 -14.49 7.90
C LYS A 22 10.44 -13.12 8.55
N LYS A 23 11.65 -12.56 8.52
CA LYS A 23 11.91 -11.22 9.07
C LYS A 23 11.13 -10.15 8.34
N CYS A 24 11.15 -10.16 7.00
CA CYS A 24 10.39 -9.19 6.20
C CYS A 24 8.88 -9.27 6.43
N LYS A 25 8.34 -10.49 6.59
CA LYS A 25 6.93 -10.69 6.91
C LYS A 25 6.55 -10.16 8.31
N ALA A 26 7.46 -10.24 9.28
CA ALA A 26 7.19 -9.83 10.66
C ALA A 26 7.47 -8.34 10.92
N ASP A 27 8.37 -7.72 10.15
CA ASP A 27 8.88 -6.38 10.39
C ASP A 27 8.70 -5.48 9.17
N PHE A 28 7.67 -4.64 9.23
CA PHE A 28 7.38 -3.64 8.20
C PHE A 28 8.53 -2.65 8.01
N ASP A 29 9.14 -2.14 9.09
CA ASP A 29 10.16 -1.09 8.98
C ASP A 29 11.40 -1.62 8.27
N TYR A 30 11.81 -2.84 8.64
CA TYR A 30 12.90 -3.53 7.98
C TYR A 30 12.61 -3.79 6.50
N PHE A 31 11.44 -4.33 6.16
CA PHE A 31 11.06 -4.59 4.76
C PHE A 31 10.99 -3.29 3.95
N CYS A 32 10.36 -2.26 4.49
CA CYS A 32 10.17 -0.96 3.87
C CYS A 32 11.51 -0.31 3.49
N VAL A 33 12.41 -0.17 4.46
CA VAL A 33 13.71 0.49 4.23
C VAL A 33 14.64 -0.36 3.36
N LYS A 34 14.61 -1.69 3.50
CA LYS A 34 15.55 -2.57 2.80
C LYS A 34 15.15 -2.85 1.35
N TYR A 35 13.86 -3.02 1.08
CA TYR A 35 13.39 -3.57 -0.20
C TYR A 35 12.48 -2.65 -1.00
N LEU A 36 11.78 -1.72 -0.38
CA LEU A 36 10.93 -0.79 -1.13
C LEU A 36 11.74 0.38 -1.67
N LYS A 37 11.47 0.73 -2.93
CA LYS A 37 12.11 1.84 -3.61
C LYS A 37 11.09 2.83 -4.14
N ILE A 38 11.52 4.09 -4.24
CA ILE A 38 10.76 5.19 -4.84
C ILE A 38 11.66 6.00 -5.76
N VAL A 39 11.04 6.72 -6.70
CA VAL A 39 11.73 7.77 -7.47
C VAL A 39 11.64 9.08 -6.68
N ASP A 40 12.79 9.64 -6.32
CA ASP A 40 12.85 10.91 -5.59
C ASP A 40 12.63 12.12 -6.52
N LYS A 41 12.59 13.33 -5.94
CA LYS A 41 12.42 14.58 -6.69
C LYS A 41 13.59 14.91 -7.64
N LYS A 42 14.71 14.19 -7.54
CA LYS A 42 15.89 14.32 -8.41
C LYS A 42 15.90 13.21 -9.46
N ASN A 43 14.77 12.52 -9.67
CA ASN A 43 14.61 11.40 -10.59
C ASN A 43 15.54 10.22 -10.29
N LYS A 44 15.94 10.04 -9.02
CA LYS A 44 16.78 8.92 -8.60
C LYS A 44 15.94 7.86 -7.92
N LEU A 45 16.17 6.61 -8.31
CA LEU A 45 15.63 5.47 -7.60
C LEU A 45 16.38 5.28 -6.27
N VAL A 46 15.68 5.46 -5.16
CA VAL A 46 16.24 5.40 -3.80
C VAL A 46 15.40 4.50 -2.90
N ALA A 47 15.98 4.05 -1.79
CA ALA A 47 15.25 3.31 -0.76
C ALA A 47 14.16 4.18 -0.12
N LEU A 48 12.99 3.59 0.14
CA LEU A 48 11.92 4.25 0.87
C LEU A 48 12.26 4.27 2.35
N THR A 49 12.73 5.43 2.84
CA THR A 49 12.94 5.66 4.27
C THR A 49 11.82 6.54 4.82
N PRO A 50 11.00 6.04 5.76
CA PRO A 50 9.98 6.86 6.42
C PRO A 50 10.58 8.11 7.05
N LYS A 51 9.93 9.25 6.83
CA LYS A 51 10.30 10.51 7.47
C LYS A 51 9.81 10.54 8.92
N PRO A 52 10.47 11.28 9.83
CA PRO A 52 9.99 11.46 11.20
C PRO A 52 8.53 11.96 11.27
N THR A 53 8.12 12.82 10.33
CA THR A 53 6.75 13.32 10.22
C THR A 53 5.70 12.24 9.89
N GLN A 54 6.14 11.07 9.43
CA GLN A 54 5.29 9.92 9.08
C GLN A 54 5.19 8.90 10.22
N ALA A 55 5.95 9.06 11.30
CA ALA A 55 5.97 8.11 12.42
C ALA A 55 4.58 7.93 13.06
N ARG A 56 3.83 9.02 13.26
CA ARG A 56 2.45 8.96 13.77
C ARG A 56 1.53 8.16 12.84
N LEU A 57 1.61 8.39 11.53
CA LEU A 57 0.79 7.65 10.57
C LEU A 57 1.13 6.15 10.57
N ILE A 58 2.40 5.79 10.66
CA ILE A 58 2.85 4.39 10.76
C ILE A 58 2.34 3.76 12.05
N HIS A 59 2.38 4.48 13.16
CA HIS A 59 1.82 4.00 14.42
C HIS A 59 0.32 3.70 14.29
N LEU A 60 -0.46 4.65 13.76
CA LEU A 60 -1.90 4.47 13.54
C LEU A 60 -2.18 3.28 12.61
N LEU A 61 -1.40 3.11 11.54
CA LEU A 61 -1.53 1.96 10.63
C LEU A 61 -1.33 0.60 11.33
N ARG A 62 -0.64 0.56 12.48
CA ARG A 62 -0.41 -0.64 13.28
C ARG A 62 -1.48 -0.88 14.33
N THR A 63 -2.06 0.18 14.89
CA THR A 63 -2.94 0.09 16.05
C THR A 63 -4.41 0.23 15.70
N GLU A 64 -4.74 0.93 14.62
CA GLU A 64 -6.11 1.28 14.26
C GLU A 64 -6.59 0.55 13.01
N THR A 65 -7.88 0.23 13.00
CA THR A 65 -8.58 -0.24 11.80
C THR A 65 -9.13 0.91 10.98
N THR A 66 -9.55 2.03 11.60
CA THR A 66 -10.06 3.21 10.89
C THR A 66 -9.19 4.42 11.20
N ILE A 67 -8.66 5.05 10.15
CA ILE A 67 -7.70 6.16 10.27
C ILE A 67 -8.18 7.32 9.43
N TYR A 68 -8.46 8.45 10.07
CA TYR A 68 -8.62 9.74 9.40
C TYR A 68 -7.31 10.52 9.42
N ASN A 69 -6.63 10.60 8.27
CA ASN A 69 -5.36 11.28 8.10
C ASN A 69 -5.54 12.62 7.36
N LEU A 70 -5.89 13.67 8.12
CA LEU A 70 -5.89 15.06 7.64
C LEU A 70 -4.46 15.60 7.61
N LYS A 71 -3.97 15.99 6.43
CA LYS A 71 -2.57 16.39 6.23
C LYS A 71 -2.39 17.60 5.32
N ALA A 72 -1.21 18.22 5.42
CA ALA A 72 -0.74 19.20 4.45
C ALA A 72 -0.33 18.54 3.12
N ARG A 73 -0.39 19.28 2.01
CA ARG A 73 0.04 18.78 0.69
C ARG A 73 1.52 18.36 0.69
N LYS A 74 1.85 17.40 -0.18
CA LYS A 74 3.24 16.95 -0.47
C LYS A 74 4.01 16.35 0.73
N MET A 75 3.31 15.76 1.70
CA MET A 75 3.91 15.08 2.87
C MET A 75 4.35 13.62 2.61
N GLY A 76 3.97 13.04 1.46
CA GLY A 76 4.28 11.64 1.13
C GLY A 76 3.46 10.61 1.88
N SER A 77 2.28 10.99 2.40
CA SER A 77 1.39 10.08 3.14
C SER A 77 0.90 8.91 2.29
N SER A 78 0.45 9.17 1.06
CA SER A 78 -0.04 8.14 0.15
C SER A 78 1.01 7.06 -0.14
N THR A 79 2.29 7.44 -0.24
CA THR A 79 3.41 6.50 -0.42
C THR A 79 3.61 5.58 0.78
N ILE A 80 3.52 6.10 2.01
CA ILE A 80 3.67 5.28 3.22
C ILE A 80 2.46 4.38 3.46
N ILE A 81 1.25 4.89 3.21
CA ILE A 81 0.03 4.07 3.27
C ILE A 81 0.14 2.93 2.23
N ALA A 82 0.55 3.25 1.00
CA ALA A 82 0.76 2.25 -0.04
C ALA A 82 1.84 1.24 0.36
N ALA A 83 2.95 1.67 0.95
CA ALA A 83 4.02 0.77 1.40
C ALA A 83 3.51 -0.23 2.45
N TYR A 84 2.76 0.26 3.43
CA TYR A 84 2.20 -0.57 4.49
C TYR A 84 1.13 -1.54 3.97
N PHE A 85 0.26 -1.07 3.07
CA PHE A 85 -0.77 -1.90 2.45
C PHE A 85 -0.16 -2.94 1.50
N PHE A 86 0.84 -2.55 0.73
CA PHE A 86 1.62 -3.45 -0.12
C PHE A 86 2.28 -4.54 0.70
N TRP A 87 2.97 -4.20 1.79
CA TRP A 87 3.59 -5.17 2.70
C TRP A 87 2.58 -6.20 3.22
N LYS A 88 1.44 -5.75 3.76
CA LYS A 88 0.38 -6.67 4.21
C LYS A 88 -0.14 -7.56 3.09
N THR A 89 -0.45 -6.97 1.94
CA THR A 89 -1.00 -7.68 0.78
C THR A 89 -0.02 -8.70 0.22
N HIS A 90 1.25 -8.36 0.15
CA HIS A 90 2.31 -9.19 -0.41
C HIS A 90 2.59 -10.43 0.46
N PHE A 91 2.49 -10.31 1.79
CA PHE A 91 2.81 -11.41 2.72
C PHE A 91 1.59 -12.18 3.26
N THR A 92 0.38 -11.80 2.86
CA THR A 92 -0.87 -12.39 3.36
C THR A 92 -1.70 -12.95 2.21
N PRO A 93 -1.83 -14.29 2.12
CA PRO A 93 -2.70 -14.94 1.14
C PRO A 93 -4.13 -14.37 1.16
N ASN A 94 -4.72 -14.21 -0.04
CA ASN A 94 -6.08 -13.69 -0.24
C ASN A 94 -6.39 -12.28 0.30
N LEU A 95 -5.42 -11.58 0.88
CA LEU A 95 -5.61 -10.21 1.34
C LEU A 95 -5.74 -9.26 0.14
N LYS A 96 -6.78 -8.44 0.13
CA LYS A 96 -7.12 -7.56 -1.01
C LYS A 96 -7.09 -6.10 -0.56
N THR A 97 -6.34 -5.28 -1.28
CA THR A 97 -6.30 -3.83 -1.11
C THR A 97 -7.06 -3.14 -2.22
N LEU A 98 -7.96 -2.24 -1.85
CA LEU A 98 -8.61 -1.28 -2.73
C LEU A 98 -8.10 0.12 -2.43
N VAL A 99 -7.70 0.85 -3.47
CA VAL A 99 -7.47 2.28 -3.40
C VAL A 99 -8.51 2.98 -4.27
N ALA A 100 -9.21 3.95 -3.70
CA ALA A 100 -10.02 4.89 -4.45
C ALA A 100 -9.33 6.26 -4.42
N ALA A 101 -9.29 6.96 -5.56
CA ALA A 101 -8.79 8.32 -5.66
C ALA A 101 -9.84 9.25 -6.28
N HIS A 102 -9.71 10.55 -6.03
CA HIS A 102 -10.62 11.57 -6.56
C HIS A 102 -10.59 11.69 -8.10
N THR A 103 -9.45 11.42 -8.76
CA THR A 103 -9.30 11.48 -10.23
C THR A 103 -8.61 10.24 -10.79
N ALA A 104 -8.74 10.04 -12.11
CA ALA A 104 -8.10 8.92 -12.81
C ALA A 104 -6.57 9.06 -12.84
N GLU A 105 -6.08 10.30 -12.95
CA GLU A 105 -4.66 10.64 -12.92
C GLU A 105 -4.07 10.30 -11.56
N ALA A 106 -4.70 10.73 -10.47
CA ALA A 106 -4.26 10.39 -9.11
C ALA A 106 -4.30 8.87 -8.85
N ALA A 107 -5.34 8.19 -9.35
CA ALA A 107 -5.41 6.73 -9.31
C ALA A 107 -4.21 6.08 -10.03
N GLN A 108 -3.85 6.56 -11.22
CA GLN A 108 -2.72 6.04 -11.98
C GLN A 108 -1.38 6.30 -11.26
N GLU A 109 -1.18 7.51 -10.72
CA GLU A 109 0.02 7.86 -9.95
C GLU A 109 0.20 6.95 -8.72
N ILE A 110 -0.89 6.69 -7.99
CA ILE A 110 -0.84 5.78 -6.84
C ILE A 110 -0.55 4.35 -7.29
N PHE A 111 -1.13 3.88 -8.40
CA PHE A 111 -0.82 2.56 -8.92
C PHE A 111 0.67 2.42 -9.32
N THR A 112 1.26 3.45 -9.93
CA THR A 112 2.69 3.48 -10.25
C THR A 112 3.57 3.29 -9.01
N ILE A 113 3.15 3.78 -7.83
CA ILE A 113 3.86 3.51 -6.56
C ILE A 113 3.88 2.01 -6.26
N TYR A 114 2.73 1.34 -6.31
CA TYR A 114 2.63 -0.10 -6.08
C TYR A 114 3.42 -0.93 -7.11
N SER A 115 3.33 -0.55 -8.39
CA SER A 115 4.11 -1.19 -9.46
C SER A 115 5.62 -1.03 -9.22
N THR A 116 6.07 0.17 -8.84
CA THR A 116 7.48 0.45 -8.51
C THR A 116 7.94 -0.42 -7.35
N PHE A 117 7.12 -0.58 -6.30
CA PHE A 117 7.45 -1.46 -5.19
C PHE A 117 7.71 -2.88 -5.67
N TYR A 118 6.76 -3.47 -6.40
CA TYR A 118 6.89 -4.85 -6.88
C TYR A 118 8.05 -5.01 -7.87
N GLU A 119 8.19 -4.12 -8.85
CA GLU A 119 9.21 -4.20 -9.90
C GLU A 119 10.63 -4.34 -9.31
N TYR A 120 10.93 -3.52 -8.31
CA TYR A 120 12.26 -3.45 -7.70
C TYR A 120 12.49 -4.42 -6.54
N LEU A 121 11.52 -5.29 -6.22
CA LEU A 121 11.76 -6.39 -5.28
C LEU A 121 12.79 -7.38 -5.84
N PRO A 122 13.61 -8.00 -4.97
CA PRO A 122 14.40 -9.17 -5.32
C PRO A 122 13.56 -10.30 -5.89
N ILE A 123 14.17 -11.13 -6.75
CA ILE A 123 13.47 -12.22 -7.45
C ILE A 123 12.74 -13.19 -6.51
N PHE A 124 13.27 -13.44 -5.31
CA PHE A 124 12.65 -14.35 -4.36
C PHE A 124 11.33 -13.84 -3.74
N PHE A 125 11.02 -12.55 -3.90
CA PHE A 125 9.72 -11.98 -3.61
C PHE A 125 8.84 -11.81 -4.87
N LYS A 126 9.19 -12.45 -5.99
CA LYS A 126 8.46 -12.32 -7.27
C LYS A 126 8.21 -13.66 -7.96
N ILE A 127 8.42 -14.76 -7.26
CA ILE A 127 8.29 -16.12 -7.78
C ILE A 127 7.32 -16.95 -6.94
N GLY A 128 6.78 -18.01 -7.54
CA GLY A 128 5.91 -18.96 -6.86
C GLY A 128 4.63 -18.27 -6.38
N GLN A 129 4.39 -18.27 -5.07
CA GLN A 129 3.18 -17.65 -4.51
C GLN A 129 3.15 -16.12 -4.69
N PHE A 130 4.33 -15.47 -4.73
CA PHE A 130 4.47 -14.01 -4.85
C PHE A 130 4.48 -13.51 -6.30
N GLU A 131 4.42 -14.42 -7.26
CA GLU A 131 4.33 -14.07 -8.68
C GLU A 131 2.95 -13.50 -9.00
N LEU A 132 2.89 -12.58 -9.98
CA LEU A 132 1.63 -11.99 -10.44
C LEU A 132 0.92 -12.91 -11.41
N GLU A 133 -0.31 -13.31 -11.08
CA GLU A 133 -1.25 -14.00 -11.97
C GLU A 133 -1.83 -13.01 -12.99
N LYS A 134 -2.10 -11.78 -12.55
CA LYS A 134 -2.65 -10.71 -13.38
C LYS A 134 -1.99 -9.39 -13.03
N ASP A 135 -1.43 -8.74 -14.03
CA ASP A 135 -0.91 -7.40 -13.96
C ASP A 135 -1.51 -6.56 -15.09
N ASN A 136 -2.17 -5.46 -14.75
CA ASN A 136 -2.66 -4.47 -15.71
C ASN A 136 -2.47 -3.07 -15.15
N VAL A 137 -2.76 -2.05 -15.95
CA VAL A 137 -2.56 -0.63 -15.62
C VAL A 137 -3.19 -0.14 -14.31
N LYS A 138 -4.11 -0.90 -13.69
CA LYS A 138 -4.83 -0.53 -12.47
C LYS A 138 -4.90 -1.63 -11.39
N ALA A 139 -4.35 -2.81 -11.63
CA ALA A 139 -4.43 -3.91 -10.66
C ALA A 139 -3.29 -4.90 -10.80
N MET A 140 -2.81 -5.37 -9.66
CA MET A 140 -1.89 -6.50 -9.53
C MET A 140 -2.51 -7.57 -8.64
N ARG A 141 -2.50 -8.82 -9.08
CA ARG A 141 -3.00 -9.98 -8.33
C ARG A 141 -1.92 -11.05 -8.28
N TYR A 142 -1.59 -11.49 -7.08
CA TYR A 142 -0.63 -12.56 -6.81
C TYR A 142 -1.27 -13.94 -6.98
N ASN A 143 -0.44 -14.95 -7.27
CA ASN A 143 -0.86 -16.36 -7.33
C ASN A 143 -1.52 -16.85 -6.04
N HIS A 144 -1.12 -16.32 -4.87
CA HIS A 144 -1.77 -16.62 -3.58
C HIS A 144 -3.12 -15.90 -3.36
N GLY A 145 -3.70 -15.31 -4.41
CA GLY A 145 -5.02 -14.68 -4.40
C GLY A 145 -5.08 -13.27 -3.80
N GLY A 146 -3.99 -12.80 -3.19
CA GLY A 146 -3.89 -11.43 -2.69
C GLY A 146 -3.68 -10.44 -3.84
N GLY A 147 -3.92 -9.15 -3.61
CA GLY A 147 -3.69 -8.16 -4.67
C GLY A 147 -4.08 -6.75 -4.32
N VAL A 148 -3.62 -5.81 -5.15
CA VAL A 148 -3.92 -4.38 -5.05
C VAL A 148 -4.69 -3.97 -6.29
N ARG A 149 -5.76 -3.21 -6.11
CA ARG A 149 -6.50 -2.56 -7.18
C ARG A 149 -6.70 -1.09 -6.88
N VAL A 150 -6.49 -0.25 -7.88
CA VAL A 150 -6.64 1.20 -7.78
C VAL A 150 -7.70 1.68 -8.76
N THR A 151 -8.59 2.54 -8.30
CA THR A 151 -9.72 3.04 -9.09
C THR A 151 -10.07 4.47 -8.71
N THR A 152 -10.98 5.08 -9.47
CA THR A 152 -11.58 6.37 -9.09
C THR A 152 -12.76 6.13 -8.15
N ALA A 153 -13.00 7.06 -7.25
CA ALA A 153 -14.12 6.99 -6.30
C ALA A 153 -15.46 6.82 -7.04
N SER A 154 -15.68 7.57 -8.12
CA SER A 154 -16.89 7.52 -8.95
C SER A 154 -17.05 6.23 -9.77
N SER A 155 -16.03 5.36 -9.85
CA SER A 155 -16.08 4.18 -10.69
C SER A 155 -17.02 3.11 -10.09
N PRO A 156 -17.90 2.49 -10.89
CA PRO A 156 -18.65 1.31 -10.46
C PRO A 156 -17.75 0.19 -9.92
N SER A 157 -16.53 0.10 -10.43
CA SER A 157 -15.54 -0.88 -9.99
C SER A 157 -15.17 -0.71 -8.51
N ALA A 158 -15.25 0.50 -7.94
CA ALA A 158 -14.94 0.74 -6.53
C ALA A 158 -15.83 -0.09 -5.58
N ARG A 159 -17.04 -0.43 -6.02
CA ARG A 159 -18.01 -1.23 -5.25
C ARG A 159 -17.84 -2.75 -5.41
N GLY A 160 -16.95 -3.19 -6.28
CA GLY A 160 -16.79 -4.61 -6.60
C GLY A 160 -15.81 -5.33 -5.67
N GLY A 161 -16.15 -6.56 -5.27
CA GLY A 161 -15.31 -7.44 -4.46
C GLY A 161 -15.40 -7.16 -2.96
N THR A 162 -14.47 -7.75 -2.20
CA THR A 162 -14.41 -7.66 -0.74
C THR A 162 -12.98 -7.30 -0.34
N PRO A 163 -12.61 -6.01 -0.37
CA PRO A 163 -11.29 -5.57 0.04
C PRO A 163 -11.17 -5.60 1.57
N HIS A 164 -10.01 -6.02 2.06
CA HIS A 164 -9.68 -6.05 3.49
C HIS A 164 -8.93 -4.79 3.92
N GLN A 165 -8.44 -4.03 2.93
CA GLN A 165 -7.78 -2.75 3.12
C GLN A 165 -8.33 -1.74 2.13
N LEU A 166 -8.70 -0.57 2.62
CA LEU A 166 -9.27 0.52 1.84
C LEU A 166 -8.46 1.79 2.07
N HIS A 167 -7.93 2.37 0.99
CA HIS A 167 -7.30 3.69 1.02
C HIS A 167 -8.14 4.64 0.17
N LEU A 168 -8.74 5.63 0.83
CA LEU A 168 -9.48 6.71 0.20
C LEU A 168 -8.55 7.93 0.11
N SER A 169 -8.00 8.18 -1.07
CA SER A 169 -6.98 9.20 -1.30
C SER A 169 -7.59 10.53 -1.78
N GLU A 170 -7.22 11.61 -1.10
CA GLU A 170 -7.82 12.95 -1.25
C GLU A 170 -9.34 12.91 -1.01
N PHE A 171 -9.74 12.28 0.09
CA PHE A 171 -11.12 12.02 0.49
C PHE A 171 -12.04 13.24 0.39
N ALA A 172 -11.61 14.41 0.89
CA ALA A 172 -12.39 15.64 0.89
C ALA A 172 -12.65 16.24 -0.52
N HIS A 173 -12.11 15.63 -1.56
CA HIS A 173 -12.26 16.06 -2.96
C HIS A 173 -13.17 15.12 -3.76
N TYR A 174 -13.85 14.18 -3.10
CA TYR A 174 -14.80 13.29 -3.77
C TYR A 174 -16.09 14.02 -4.09
N THR A 175 -16.67 13.68 -5.25
CA THR A 175 -18.03 14.08 -5.60
C THR A 175 -19.01 13.02 -5.10
N ASN A 176 -20.18 13.45 -4.59
CA ASN A 176 -21.23 12.56 -4.07
C ASN A 176 -20.69 11.53 -3.06
N MET A 177 -20.10 12.08 -2.00
CA MET A 177 -19.37 11.35 -0.95
C MET A 177 -20.20 10.20 -0.36
N ASP A 178 -21.43 10.50 0.06
CA ASP A 178 -22.32 9.55 0.75
C ASP A 178 -22.62 8.30 -0.09
N VAL A 179 -23.00 8.48 -1.35
CA VAL A 179 -23.35 7.38 -2.26
C VAL A 179 -22.12 6.52 -2.55
N THR A 180 -21.00 7.18 -2.81
CA THR A 180 -19.77 6.51 -3.21
C THR A 180 -19.17 5.71 -2.05
N ILE A 181 -19.07 6.32 -0.88
CA ILE A 181 -18.47 5.69 0.30
C ILE A 181 -19.40 4.66 0.89
N GLY A 182 -20.70 4.96 1.04
CA GLY A 182 -21.66 4.02 1.62
C GLY A 182 -21.61 2.67 0.92
N ALA A 183 -21.54 2.67 -0.41
CA ALA A 183 -21.45 1.44 -1.18
C ALA A 183 -20.10 0.73 -1.06
N ILE A 184 -18.98 1.46 -0.97
CA ILE A 184 -17.66 0.83 -0.75
C ILE A 184 -17.59 0.23 0.65
N MET A 185 -18.04 0.96 1.67
CA MET A 185 -18.03 0.52 3.06
C MET A 185 -18.90 -0.72 3.28
N ALA A 186 -20.06 -0.80 2.61
CA ALA A 186 -20.93 -1.98 2.65
C ALA A 186 -20.27 -3.25 2.06
N SER A 187 -19.19 -3.11 1.28
CA SER A 187 -18.45 -4.24 0.71
C SER A 187 -17.30 -4.73 1.61
N LEU A 188 -16.98 -3.99 2.69
CA LEU A 188 -15.88 -4.32 3.57
C LEU A 188 -16.27 -5.42 4.56
N PRO A 189 -15.40 -6.41 4.79
CA PRO A 189 -15.58 -7.35 5.88
C PRO A 189 -15.31 -6.67 7.23
N ASP A 190 -15.80 -7.29 8.31
CA ASP A 190 -15.47 -6.87 9.67
C ASP A 190 -13.95 -6.84 9.89
N GLY A 191 -13.46 -5.79 10.55
CA GLY A 191 -12.04 -5.59 10.83
C GLY A 191 -11.20 -5.13 9.64
N ALA A 192 -11.81 -4.75 8.51
CA ALA A 192 -11.08 -4.13 7.40
C ALA A 192 -10.33 -2.86 7.85
N THR A 193 -9.11 -2.66 7.32
CA THR A 193 -8.35 -1.44 7.58
C THR A 193 -8.76 -0.34 6.59
N ILE A 194 -9.25 0.79 7.07
CA ILE A 194 -9.71 1.94 6.31
C ILE A 194 -8.80 3.14 6.61
N VAL A 195 -8.27 3.76 5.56
CA VAL A 195 -7.52 5.02 5.67
C VAL A 195 -8.20 6.07 4.80
N LYS A 196 -8.74 7.10 5.46
CA LYS A 196 -9.24 8.33 4.84
C LYS A 196 -8.10 9.34 4.82
N GLU A 197 -7.35 9.39 3.71
CA GLU A 197 -6.21 10.29 3.54
C GLU A 197 -6.65 11.55 2.78
N THR A 198 -6.46 12.73 3.36
CA THR A 198 -6.96 13.95 2.71
C THR A 198 -6.22 15.21 3.08
N THR A 199 -6.31 16.18 2.18
CA THR A 199 -6.11 17.60 2.49
C THR A 199 -7.45 18.24 2.88
N ALA A 200 -7.42 19.35 3.62
CA ALA A 200 -8.64 20.09 3.95
C ALA A 200 -9.29 20.69 2.69
N ASN A 201 -10.62 20.71 2.64
CA ASN A 201 -11.39 21.30 1.55
C ASN A 201 -12.64 22.01 2.07
N GLY A 202 -12.44 23.09 2.83
CA GLY A 202 -13.52 23.84 3.46
C GLY A 202 -14.32 23.01 4.49
N LEU A 203 -15.54 23.46 4.78
CA LEU A 203 -16.47 22.83 5.72
C LEU A 203 -17.45 21.91 4.97
N ASN A 204 -16.93 20.93 4.24
CA ASN A 204 -17.72 19.98 3.45
C ASN A 204 -17.99 18.67 4.22
N ASP A 205 -18.56 17.67 3.55
CA ASP A 205 -18.90 16.37 4.15
C ASP A 205 -17.71 15.68 4.83
N ALA A 206 -16.50 15.85 4.28
CA ALA A 206 -15.29 15.32 4.90
C ALA A 206 -14.92 16.04 6.20
N PHE A 207 -15.19 17.35 6.32
CA PHE A 207 -15.08 18.05 7.60
C PHE A 207 -16.08 17.50 8.62
N GLY A 208 -17.33 17.27 8.21
CA GLY A 208 -18.32 16.58 9.04
C GLY A 208 -17.80 15.24 9.55
N ALA A 209 -17.32 14.37 8.65
CA ALA A 209 -16.76 13.07 9.01
C ALA A 209 -15.52 13.16 9.93
N TRP A 210 -14.77 14.26 9.92
CA TRP A 210 -13.62 14.47 10.81
C TRP A 210 -14.02 14.90 12.22
N THR A 211 -15.14 15.63 12.37
CA THR A 211 -15.58 16.17 13.67
C THR A 211 -16.43 15.21 14.51
N VAL A 212 -16.91 14.12 13.91
CA VAL A 212 -17.88 13.20 14.51
C VAL A 212 -17.24 11.85 14.89
N GLU A 213 -15.98 11.62 14.47
CA GLU A 213 -15.10 10.52 14.92
C GLU A 213 -14.24 10.97 16.11
#